data_AF-A0A2J0MHG4-F1
#
_entry.id   AF-A0A2J0MHG4-F1
#
_cell.length_a   1.000
_cell.length_b   1.000
_cell.length_c   1.000
_cell.angle_alpha   90.00
_cell.angle_beta   90.00
_cell.angle_gamma   90.00
#
_symmetry.space_group_name_H-M   'P 1'
#
loop_
_entity.id
_entity.type
_entity.pdbx_description
1 polymer ?
#
loop_
_entity_poly.entity_id
_entity_poly.type
_entity_poly.pdbx_seq_one_letter_code
_entity_poly.pdbx_strand_id
1 'polypeptide(L)'
;MGFLEKEQKLPPAVKSLFSSEKPYVEVQKACFMYGVDPDKGSPIADVVGLIFVGDVTLSDLPKKIAEEMSLAQDVTYGIAHHIGKSLFQPLGEHFKDAEKLVSEWQQLKSAGLMSEDQTIQKVLERDSWIFEIGKTEPEEREEKMSSVATVSLPILQALSKYENLGNQLITQERIK
;
A
#
# COMPACT_ATOMS: atom_id res chain seq x y z
N MET A 1 -6.95 -22.68 -1.19
CA MET A 1 -6.89 -21.63 -2.24
C MET A 1 -5.76 -20.69 -1.85
N GLY A 2 -4.80 -20.47 -2.75
CA GLY A 2 -3.66 -19.58 -2.49
C GLY A 2 -4.08 -18.11 -2.51
N PHE A 3 -3.22 -17.22 -1.99
CA PHE A 3 -3.48 -15.77 -1.94
C PHE A 3 -3.81 -15.18 -3.33
N LEU A 4 -2.96 -15.48 -4.32
CA LEU A 4 -3.13 -15.01 -5.71
C LEU A 4 -4.46 -15.46 -6.33
N GLU A 5 -4.92 -16.67 -6.01
CA GLU A 5 -6.20 -17.19 -6.51
C GLU A 5 -7.40 -16.45 -5.90
N LYS A 6 -7.27 -15.97 -4.65
CA LYS A 6 -8.31 -15.19 -3.98
C LYS A 6 -8.35 -13.76 -4.51
N GLU A 7 -7.18 -13.15 -4.70
CA GLU A 7 -7.05 -11.82 -5.30
C GLU A 7 -7.71 -11.76 -6.69
N GLN A 8 -7.53 -12.78 -7.53
CA GLN A 8 -8.14 -12.84 -8.86
C GLN A 8 -9.67 -12.87 -8.83
N LYS A 9 -10.29 -13.27 -7.70
CA LYS A 9 -11.73 -13.38 -7.52
C LYS A 9 -12.35 -12.15 -6.88
N LEU A 10 -11.55 -11.13 -6.55
CA LEU A 10 -12.06 -9.89 -5.97
C LEU A 10 -13.00 -9.17 -6.96
N PRO A 11 -14.08 -8.55 -6.47
CA PRO A 11 -14.91 -7.68 -7.30
C PRO A 11 -14.06 -6.58 -7.96
N PRO A 12 -14.39 -6.12 -9.19
CA PRO A 12 -13.56 -5.16 -9.93
C PRO A 12 -13.19 -3.89 -9.14
N ALA A 13 -14.14 -3.31 -8.41
CA ALA A 13 -13.90 -2.12 -7.59
C ALA A 13 -12.93 -2.39 -6.42
N VAL A 14 -13.05 -3.56 -5.79
CA VAL A 14 -12.19 -3.98 -4.69
C VAL A 14 -10.78 -4.27 -5.21
N LYS A 15 -10.68 -4.98 -6.34
CA LYS A 15 -9.41 -5.31 -6.99
C LYS A 15 -8.66 -4.06 -7.45
N SER A 16 -9.37 -3.11 -8.06
CA SER A 16 -8.80 -1.82 -8.50
C SER A 16 -8.17 -1.05 -7.34
N LEU A 17 -8.85 -0.98 -6.19
CA LEU A 17 -8.31 -0.33 -5.01
C LEU A 17 -7.17 -1.14 -4.38
N PHE A 18 -7.32 -2.46 -4.26
CA PHE A 18 -6.31 -3.35 -3.67
C PHE A 18 -4.98 -3.32 -4.42
N SER A 19 -5.01 -3.35 -5.76
CA SER A 19 -3.83 -3.32 -6.62
C SER A 19 -3.24 -1.92 -6.84
N SER A 20 -3.89 -0.88 -6.30
CA SER A 20 -3.36 0.50 -6.35
C SER A 20 -2.31 0.74 -5.27
N GLU A 21 -1.69 1.91 -5.28
CA GLU A 21 -0.75 2.35 -4.24
C GLU A 21 -1.48 2.92 -3.02
N LYS A 22 -2.82 3.07 -3.10
CA LYS A 22 -3.61 3.64 -2.01
C LYS A 22 -3.46 2.86 -0.70
N PRO A 23 -3.55 1.52 -0.66
CA PRO A 23 -3.32 0.76 0.58
C PRO A 23 -1.95 1.04 1.20
N TYR A 24 -0.88 1.09 0.39
CA TYR A 24 0.46 1.44 0.86
C TYR A 24 0.45 2.83 1.52
N VAL A 25 -0.05 3.84 0.82
CA VAL A 25 -0.06 5.23 1.32
C VAL A 25 -0.87 5.36 2.61
N GLU A 26 -2.05 4.73 2.70
CA GLU A 26 -2.88 4.82 3.91
C GLU A 26 -2.27 4.06 5.09
N VAL A 27 -1.52 2.97 4.86
CA VAL A 27 -0.73 2.32 5.92
C VAL A 27 0.39 3.24 6.40
N GLN A 28 1.15 3.87 5.48
CA GLN A 28 2.21 4.81 5.85
C GLN A 28 1.65 5.99 6.67
N LYS A 29 0.51 6.55 6.24
CA LYS A 29 -0.19 7.61 6.99
C LYS A 29 -0.59 7.14 8.39
N ALA A 30 -1.21 5.97 8.50
CA ALA A 30 -1.59 5.42 9.80
C ALA A 30 -0.36 5.24 10.71
N CYS A 31 0.76 4.77 10.17
CA CYS A 31 2.00 4.62 10.93
C CYS A 31 2.47 5.96 11.50
N PHE A 32 2.65 6.97 10.66
CA PHE A 32 3.07 8.30 11.11
C PHE A 32 2.10 8.91 12.12
N MET A 33 0.79 8.85 11.85
CA MET A 33 -0.25 9.43 12.70
C MET A 33 -0.23 8.87 14.12
N TYR A 34 0.16 7.60 14.29
CA TYR A 34 0.15 6.89 15.56
C TYR A 34 1.54 6.55 16.10
N GLY A 35 2.58 7.17 15.55
CA GLY A 35 3.96 7.02 16.06
C GLY A 35 4.59 5.66 15.82
N VAL A 36 4.07 4.91 14.86
CA VAL A 36 4.69 3.66 14.40
C VAL A 36 5.73 4.01 13.34
N ASP A 37 6.91 3.42 13.47
CA ASP A 37 7.96 3.50 12.46
C ASP A 37 7.42 2.96 11.12
N PRO A 38 7.36 3.76 10.05
CA PRO A 38 6.76 3.32 8.80
C PRO A 38 7.52 2.19 8.10
N ASP A 39 8.81 2.00 8.40
CA ASP A 39 9.59 0.84 7.96
C ASP A 39 9.13 -0.47 8.62
N LYS A 40 8.39 -0.37 9.73
CA LYS A 40 7.79 -1.50 10.46
C LYS A 40 6.30 -1.66 10.17
N GLY A 41 5.78 -0.97 9.15
CA GLY A 41 4.36 -1.03 8.77
C GLY A 41 3.92 -2.32 8.06
N SER A 42 4.85 -3.21 7.69
CA SER A 42 4.54 -4.45 6.96
C SER A 42 3.44 -5.29 7.61
N PRO A 43 3.43 -5.54 8.93
CA PRO A 43 2.38 -6.36 9.55
C PRO A 43 0.99 -5.76 9.42
N ILE A 44 0.88 -4.42 9.39
CA ILE A 44 -0.39 -3.73 9.13
C ILE A 44 -0.84 -3.99 7.69
N ALA A 45 0.07 -3.85 6.73
CA ALA A 45 -0.20 -4.10 5.32
C ALA A 45 -0.61 -5.57 5.07
N ASP A 46 0.06 -6.52 5.73
CA ASP A 46 -0.25 -7.95 5.64
C ASP A 46 -1.67 -8.24 6.12
N VAL A 47 -2.06 -7.71 7.30
CA VAL A 47 -3.43 -7.86 7.83
C VAL A 47 -4.46 -7.22 6.91
N VAL A 48 -4.17 -6.02 6.37
CA VAL A 48 -5.04 -5.35 5.40
C VAL A 48 -5.23 -6.23 4.16
N GLY A 49 -4.15 -6.80 3.62
CA GLY A 49 -4.22 -7.72 2.48
C GLY A 49 -5.06 -8.96 2.75
N LEU A 50 -4.92 -9.56 3.95
CA LEU A 50 -5.75 -10.68 4.37
C LEU A 50 -7.24 -10.33 4.49
N ILE A 51 -7.56 -9.10 4.89
CA ILE A 51 -8.95 -8.62 4.92
C ILE A 51 -9.51 -8.49 3.50
N PHE A 52 -8.73 -7.94 2.55
CA PHE A 52 -9.17 -7.83 1.16
C PHE A 52 -9.56 -9.19 0.57
N VAL A 53 -8.73 -10.21 0.79
CA VAL A 53 -8.99 -11.57 0.26
C VAL A 53 -9.96 -12.40 1.10
N GLY A 54 -10.49 -11.85 2.19
CA GLY A 54 -11.50 -12.48 3.05
C GLY A 54 -10.96 -13.54 4.02
N ASP A 55 -9.64 -13.58 4.26
CA ASP A 55 -9.01 -14.49 5.22
C ASP A 55 -9.08 -13.98 6.67
N VAL A 56 -9.24 -12.67 6.82
CA VAL A 56 -9.43 -11.99 8.11
C VAL A 56 -10.65 -11.10 8.00
N THR A 57 -11.47 -11.04 9.05
CA THR A 57 -12.62 -10.14 9.06
C THR A 57 -12.18 -8.70 9.36
N LEU A 58 -12.89 -7.71 8.79
CA LEU A 58 -12.57 -6.30 9.06
C LEU A 58 -12.66 -5.97 10.56
N SER A 59 -13.57 -6.60 11.30
CA SER A 59 -13.69 -6.45 12.75
C SER A 59 -12.45 -6.88 13.54
N ASP A 60 -11.65 -7.81 13.00
CA ASP A 60 -10.44 -8.31 13.66
C ASP A 60 -9.22 -7.40 13.44
N LEU A 61 -9.31 -6.37 12.58
CA LEU A 61 -8.18 -5.50 12.22
C LEU A 61 -7.43 -4.93 13.43
N PRO A 62 -8.07 -4.27 14.43
CA PRO A 62 -7.36 -3.73 15.58
C PRO A 62 -6.66 -4.82 16.42
N LYS A 63 -7.31 -5.98 16.56
CA LYS A 63 -6.79 -7.11 17.33
C LYS A 63 -5.57 -7.72 16.64
N LYS A 64 -5.63 -7.91 15.33
CA LYS A 64 -4.54 -8.46 14.53
C LYS A 64 -3.32 -7.54 14.53
N ILE A 65 -3.52 -6.23 14.42
CA ILE A 65 -2.42 -5.27 14.56
C ILE A 65 -1.78 -5.36 15.96
N ALA A 66 -2.59 -5.50 17.01
CA ALA A 66 -2.08 -5.61 18.38
C ALA A 66 -1.23 -6.89 18.58
N GLU A 67 -1.69 -8.02 18.02
CA GLU A 67 -0.97 -9.30 18.06
C GLU A 67 0.40 -9.22 17.38
N GLU A 68 0.48 -8.60 16.19
CA GLU A 68 1.71 -8.57 15.39
C GLU A 68 2.71 -7.50 15.86
N MET A 69 2.24 -6.38 16.41
CA MET A 69 3.09 -5.21 16.67
C MET A 69 3.27 -4.86 18.15
N SER A 70 2.58 -5.56 19.07
CA SER A 70 2.62 -5.28 20.51
C SER A 70 2.31 -3.82 20.87
N LEU A 71 1.36 -3.20 20.14
CA LEU A 71 0.93 -1.82 20.34
C LEU A 71 -0.20 -1.73 21.39
N ALA A 72 -0.35 -0.56 22.01
CA ALA A 72 -1.48 -0.28 22.90
C ALA A 72 -2.82 -0.35 22.16
N GLN A 73 -3.87 -0.82 22.84
CA GLN A 73 -5.16 -1.12 22.21
C GLN A 73 -5.85 0.11 21.60
N ASP A 74 -5.76 1.26 22.28
CA ASP A 74 -6.27 2.54 21.80
C ASP A 74 -5.54 3.03 20.53
N VAL A 75 -4.23 2.75 20.43
CA VAL A 75 -3.41 3.01 19.24
C VAL A 75 -3.85 2.12 18.07
N THR A 76 -4.07 0.82 18.31
CA THR A 76 -4.49 -0.09 17.23
C THR A 76 -5.90 0.21 16.73
N TYR A 77 -6.82 0.65 17.61
CA TYR A 77 -8.11 1.20 17.18
C TYR A 77 -7.95 2.48 16.35
N GLY A 78 -6.96 3.31 16.66
CA GLY A 78 -6.65 4.51 15.87
C GLY A 78 -6.18 4.19 14.45
N ILE A 79 -5.25 3.25 14.34
CA ILE A 79 -4.75 2.74 13.04
C ILE A 79 -5.92 2.11 12.26
N ALA A 80 -6.69 1.23 12.91
CA ALA A 80 -7.84 0.57 12.29
C ALA A 80 -8.91 1.56 11.85
N HIS A 81 -9.20 2.61 12.64
CA HIS A 81 -10.10 3.69 12.25
C HIS A 81 -9.66 4.38 10.97
N HIS A 82 -8.38 4.78 10.88
CA HIS A 82 -7.85 5.46 9.69
C HIS A 82 -7.96 4.56 8.45
N ILE A 83 -7.45 3.33 8.54
CA ILE A 83 -7.47 2.35 7.45
C ILE A 83 -8.91 1.99 7.06
N GLY A 84 -9.78 1.75 8.05
CA GLY A 84 -11.20 1.46 7.89
C GLY A 84 -11.91 2.54 7.09
N LYS A 85 -11.72 3.81 7.49
CA LYS A 85 -12.31 4.97 6.84
C LYS A 85 -11.78 5.17 5.42
N SER A 86 -10.47 5.01 5.20
CA SER A 86 -9.84 5.34 3.91
C SER A 86 -9.93 4.24 2.85
N LEU A 87 -9.89 2.96 3.26
CA LEU A 87 -9.81 1.81 2.35
C LEU A 87 -11.11 1.02 2.28
N PHE A 88 -11.75 0.75 3.42
CA PHE A 88 -12.86 -0.23 3.49
C PHE A 88 -14.24 0.42 3.42
N GLN A 89 -14.45 1.57 4.08
CA GLN A 89 -15.72 2.30 4.04
C GLN A 89 -16.15 2.71 2.61
N PRO A 90 -15.25 3.14 1.69
CA PRO A 90 -15.62 3.41 0.29
C PRO A 90 -16.09 2.17 -0.48
N LEU A 91 -15.80 0.98 0.04
CA LEU A 91 -16.15 -0.31 -0.52
C LEU A 91 -17.32 -0.96 0.25
N GLY A 92 -18.23 -0.14 0.81
CA GLY A 92 -19.32 -0.58 1.69
C GLY A 92 -20.27 -1.65 1.11
N GLU A 93 -20.39 -1.74 -0.22
CA GLU A 93 -21.12 -2.84 -0.88
C GLU A 93 -20.47 -4.22 -0.62
N HIS A 94 -19.14 -4.26 -0.51
CA HIS A 94 -18.37 -5.45 -0.21
C HIS A 94 -18.13 -5.60 1.30
N PHE A 95 -17.75 -4.52 1.99
CA PHE A 95 -17.50 -4.48 3.42
C PHE A 95 -18.65 -3.78 4.15
N LYS A 96 -19.80 -4.47 4.24
CA LYS A 96 -21.07 -3.90 4.73
C LYS A 96 -21.01 -3.32 6.14
N ASP A 97 -20.18 -3.90 7.01
CA ASP A 97 -20.04 -3.45 8.39
C ASP A 97 -19.01 -2.31 8.56
N ALA A 98 -18.36 -1.86 7.49
CA ALA A 98 -17.24 -0.90 7.58
C ALA A 98 -17.64 0.42 8.24
N GLU A 99 -18.79 1.02 7.88
CA GLU A 99 -19.25 2.28 8.46
C GLU A 99 -19.52 2.18 9.96
N LYS A 100 -20.14 1.07 10.37
CA LYS A 100 -20.40 0.78 11.78
C LYS A 100 -19.10 0.60 12.55
N LEU A 101 -18.18 -0.23 12.03
CA LEU A 101 -16.89 -0.49 12.68
C LEU A 101 -16.03 0.77 12.80
N VAL A 102 -15.98 1.60 11.75
CA VAL A 102 -15.28 2.90 11.79
C VAL A 102 -15.87 3.79 12.88
N SER A 103 -17.19 3.84 13.01
CA SER A 103 -17.86 4.62 14.06
C SER A 103 -17.55 4.10 15.48
N GLU A 104 -17.48 2.78 15.66
CA GLU A 104 -17.09 2.16 16.93
C GLU A 104 -15.63 2.46 17.29
N TRP A 105 -14.71 2.28 16.34
CA TRP A 105 -13.29 2.53 16.55
C TRP A 105 -12.97 4.01 16.80
N GLN A 106 -13.76 4.93 16.24
CA GLN A 106 -13.64 6.36 16.53
C GLN A 106 -13.83 6.69 18.02
N GLN A 107 -14.64 5.92 18.74
CA GLN A 107 -14.87 6.11 20.19
C GLN A 107 -13.78 5.46 21.06
N LEU A 108 -13.07 4.48 20.50
CA LEU A 108 -12.08 3.67 21.23
C LEU A 108 -10.63 4.09 20.96
N LYS A 109 -10.40 4.84 19.89
CA LYS A 109 -9.06 5.25 19.48
C LYS A 109 -8.46 6.32 20.38
N SER A 110 -7.13 6.34 20.44
CA SER A 110 -6.39 7.49 20.93
C SER A 110 -6.45 8.68 19.95
N ALA A 111 -6.07 9.86 20.44
CA ALA A 111 -5.75 10.97 19.56
C ALA A 111 -4.47 10.66 18.78
N GLY A 112 -4.44 11.00 17.50
CA GLY A 112 -3.21 10.90 16.70
C GLY A 112 -2.13 11.84 17.26
N LEU A 113 -0.86 11.45 17.13
CA LEU A 113 0.29 12.26 17.54
C LEU A 113 0.48 13.48 16.63
N MET A 114 -0.11 13.46 15.44
CA MET A 114 -0.06 14.54 14.45
C MET A 114 -1.36 14.60 13.66
N SER A 115 -1.62 15.76 13.05
CA SER A 115 -2.78 15.95 12.18
C SER A 115 -2.63 15.18 10.86
N GLU A 116 -3.74 15.05 10.12
CA GLU A 116 -3.74 14.44 8.79
C GLU A 116 -2.83 15.20 7.82
N ASP A 117 -2.83 16.54 7.85
CA ASP A 117 -1.95 17.37 7.02
C ASP A 117 -0.47 17.14 7.34
N GLN A 118 -0.11 17.08 8.63
CA GLN A 118 1.26 16.80 9.05
C GLN A 118 1.70 15.39 8.62
N THR A 119 0.79 14.43 8.72
CA THR A 119 1.00 13.05 8.28
C THR A 119 1.27 13.01 6.78
N ILE A 120 0.48 13.71 5.98
CA ILE A 120 0.65 13.81 4.53
C ILE A 120 2.02 14.40 4.20
N GLN A 121 2.42 15.49 4.84
CA GLN A 121 3.75 16.08 4.64
C GLN A 121 4.86 15.08 4.94
N LYS A 122 4.76 14.31 6.04
CA LYS A 122 5.75 13.29 6.41
C LYS A 122 5.85 12.15 5.39
N VAL A 123 4.71 11.69 4.87
CA VAL A 123 4.68 10.68 3.80
C VAL A 123 5.36 11.22 2.54
N LEU A 124 5.09 12.47 2.17
CA LEU A 124 5.66 13.09 0.97
C LEU A 124 7.16 13.40 1.10
N GLU A 125 7.62 13.74 2.30
CA GLU A 125 9.05 13.90 2.61
C GLU A 125 9.81 12.57 2.44
N ARG A 126 9.20 11.45 2.83
CA ARG A 126 9.78 10.11 2.76
C ARG A 126 9.70 9.51 1.36
N ASP A 127 8.52 9.59 0.75
CA ASP A 127 8.17 8.94 -0.51
C ASP A 127 7.71 9.99 -1.53
N SER A 128 8.66 10.79 -2.02
CA SER A 128 8.36 11.92 -2.93
C SER A 128 7.69 11.50 -4.25
N TRP A 129 7.85 10.23 -4.66
CA TRP A 129 7.21 9.65 -5.84
C TRP A 129 5.67 9.62 -5.74
N ILE A 130 5.11 9.67 -4.52
CA ILE A 130 3.65 9.74 -4.31
C ILE A 130 3.05 11.01 -4.95
N PHE A 131 3.82 12.09 -5.09
CA PHE A 131 3.39 13.31 -5.77
C PHE A 131 3.29 13.18 -7.29
N GLU A 132 4.16 12.37 -7.90
CA GLU A 132 4.16 12.15 -9.35
C GLU A 132 2.90 11.41 -9.79
N ILE A 133 2.37 10.57 -8.91
CA ILE A 133 1.14 9.81 -9.08
C ILE A 133 -0.11 10.68 -9.05
N GLY A 134 -0.19 11.65 -8.14
CA GLY A 134 -1.37 12.52 -8.01
C GLY A 134 -1.56 13.53 -9.16
N LYS A 135 -0.55 13.69 -10.03
CA LYS A 135 -0.59 14.56 -11.21
C LYS A 135 -0.83 13.82 -12.52
N THR A 136 -0.82 12.49 -12.51
CA THR A 136 -0.93 11.66 -13.72
C THR A 136 -2.38 11.17 -13.82
N GLU A 137 -3.12 11.61 -14.84
CA GLU A 137 -4.48 11.12 -15.11
C GLU A 137 -4.47 9.58 -15.32
N PRO A 138 -5.57 8.87 -15.03
CA PRO A 138 -5.61 7.40 -15.10
C PRO A 138 -5.16 6.81 -16.44
N GLU A 139 -5.39 7.54 -17.54
CA GLU A 139 -5.03 7.12 -18.91
C GLU A 139 -3.50 7.12 -19.15
N GLU A 140 -2.74 8.04 -18.54
CA GLU A 140 -1.26 8.06 -18.64
C GLU A 140 -0.58 6.99 -17.75
N ARG A 141 -1.31 6.44 -16.77
CA ARG A 141 -0.81 5.42 -15.84
C ARG A 141 -0.74 4.02 -16.47
N GLU A 142 -1.74 3.65 -17.27
CA GLU A 142 -1.72 2.40 -18.03
C GLU A 142 -0.64 2.42 -19.13
N GLU A 143 -0.40 3.57 -19.75
CA GLU A 143 0.71 3.74 -20.69
C GLU A 143 2.08 3.58 -20.00
N LYS A 144 2.30 4.19 -18.82
CA LYS A 144 3.61 4.08 -18.13
C LYS A 144 3.92 2.69 -17.59
N MET A 145 2.93 1.93 -17.11
CA MET A 145 3.14 0.55 -16.69
C MET A 145 3.31 -0.41 -17.88
N SER A 146 2.71 -0.12 -19.04
CA SER A 146 2.98 -0.86 -20.28
C SER A 146 4.29 -0.43 -20.97
N SER A 147 4.83 0.74 -20.61
CA SER A 147 6.08 1.29 -21.17
C SER A 147 7.32 1.02 -20.31
N VAL A 148 7.50 -0.21 -19.80
CA VAL A 148 8.87 -0.77 -19.85
C VAL A 148 9.12 -1.09 -21.32
N ALA A 149 9.31 -0.04 -22.11
CA ALA A 149 9.53 -0.14 -23.53
C ALA A 149 10.85 -0.90 -23.72
N THR A 150 10.74 -2.16 -24.14
CA THR A 150 11.90 -2.92 -24.61
C THR A 150 12.44 -2.19 -25.83
N VAL A 151 13.46 -1.34 -25.65
CA VAL A 151 14.03 -0.57 -26.75
C VAL A 151 14.95 -1.49 -27.54
N SER A 152 14.52 -1.93 -28.72
CA SER A 152 15.39 -2.63 -29.65
C SER A 152 16.32 -1.62 -30.32
N LEU A 153 17.57 -1.54 -29.84
CA LEU A 153 18.62 -0.71 -30.43
C LEU A 153 19.66 -1.59 -31.11
N PRO A 154 20.17 -1.19 -32.29
CA PRO A 154 21.40 -1.75 -32.83
C PRO A 154 22.54 -1.58 -31.83
N ILE A 155 23.37 -2.62 -31.65
CA ILE A 155 24.43 -2.68 -30.63
C ILE A 155 25.32 -1.44 -30.60
N LEU A 156 25.68 -0.89 -31.76
CA LEU A 156 26.54 0.30 -31.84
C LEU A 156 25.88 1.55 -31.24
N GLN A 157 24.57 1.71 -31.39
CA GLN A 157 23.82 2.82 -30.79
C GLN A 157 23.59 2.61 -29.30
N ALA A 158 23.43 1.36 -28.86
CA ALA A 158 23.33 1.04 -27.44
C ALA A 158 24.63 1.38 -26.70
N LEU A 159 25.79 1.00 -27.26
CA LEU A 159 27.11 1.30 -26.70
C LEU A 159 27.41 2.80 -26.58
N SER A 160 26.95 3.62 -27.54
CA SER A 160 27.10 5.08 -27.46
C SER A 160 26.17 5.73 -26.45
N LYS A 161 24.99 5.16 -26.22
CA LYS A 161 23.95 5.74 -25.35
C LYS A 161 24.14 5.35 -23.89
N TYR A 162 24.71 4.17 -23.63
CA TYR A 162 24.97 3.66 -22.29
C TYR A 162 26.46 3.34 -22.16
N GLU A 163 27.20 4.33 -21.69
CA GLU A 163 28.68 4.36 -21.62
C GLU A 163 29.30 3.16 -20.88
N ASN A 164 28.54 2.52 -20.00
CA ASN A 164 28.97 1.38 -19.19
C ASN A 164 28.59 0.00 -19.74
N LEU A 165 27.86 -0.10 -20.87
CA LEU A 165 27.51 -1.40 -21.48
C LEU A 165 28.75 -2.19 -21.91
N GLY A 166 29.78 -1.50 -22.44
CA GLY A 166 31.02 -2.14 -22.89
C GLY A 166 31.92 -2.65 -21.76
N ASN A 167 31.65 -2.24 -20.52
CA ASN A 167 32.46 -2.58 -19.34
C ASN A 167 31.82 -3.67 -18.46
N GLN A 168 30.71 -4.28 -18.90
CA GLN A 168 30.10 -5.37 -18.16
C GLN A 168 31.00 -6.60 -18.22
N LEU A 169 31.48 -7.03 -17.05
CA LEU A 169 32.19 -8.30 -16.87
C LEU A 169 31.25 -9.44 -17.30
N ILE A 170 31.56 -10.06 -18.45
CA ILE A 170 30.87 -11.29 -18.87
C ILE A 170 31.38 -12.41 -17.95
N THR A 171 30.63 -12.70 -16.89
CA THR A 171 30.89 -13.88 -16.06
C THR A 171 30.24 -15.10 -16.70
N GLN A 172 30.94 -16.23 -16.72
CA GLN A 172 30.39 -17.51 -17.23
C GLN A 172 29.49 -18.21 -16.21
N GLU A 173 29.26 -17.60 -15.04
CA GLU A 173 28.39 -18.16 -14.03
C GLU A 173 26.93 -18.02 -14.45
N ARG A 174 26.27 -19.16 -14.66
CA ARG A 174 24.80 -19.17 -14.77
C ARG A 174 24.25 -18.67 -13.43
N ILE A 175 23.45 -17.61 -13.50
CA ILE A 175 22.59 -17.19 -12.39
C ILE A 175 21.73 -18.42 -12.02
N LYS A 176 21.91 -18.93 -10.80
CA LYS A 176 21.13 -20.05 -10.25
C LYS A 176 19.82 -19.54 -9.65
#